data_AF-A0A0S7Z6T3-F1
#
_entry.id   AF-A0A0S7Z6T3-F1
#
_cell.length_a   1.000
_cell.length_b   1.000
_cell.length_c   1.000
_cell.angle_alpha   90.00
_cell.angle_beta   90.00
_cell.angle_gamma   90.00
#
_symmetry.space_group_name_H-M   'P 1'
#
loop_
_entity.id
_entity.type
_entity.pdbx_description
1 polymer ?
#
loop_
_entity_poly.entity_id
_entity_poly.type
_entity_poly.pdbx_seq_one_letter_code
_entity_poly.pdbx_strand_id
1 'polypeptide(L)'
;MSAGVQAALALLPIALGGVLLVGLRIPARRAMPAAYVAAVVVALGFWRMAPSRVAAASIQGLFLTFDLLFIIFGAILLLHTLERSGGVAAIRRSFHGVSDDRRVQVVIVAWLFGSFIEGAAGFGTPA
;
A
#
# COMPACT_ATOMS: atom_id res chain seq x y z
N MET A 1 -11.72 28.72 10.98
CA MET A 1 -11.84 28.23 9.59
C MET A 1 -13.05 27.32 9.53
N SER A 2 -13.88 27.39 8.49
CA SER A 2 -15.03 26.48 8.36
C SER A 2 -14.56 25.05 8.10
N ALA A 3 -15.39 24.07 8.45
CA ALA A 3 -15.08 22.65 8.24
C ALA A 3 -14.78 22.35 6.76
N GLY A 4 -15.48 22.99 5.83
CA GLY A 4 -15.24 22.82 4.39
C GLY A 4 -13.82 23.25 3.96
N VAL A 5 -13.29 24.33 4.53
CA VAL A 5 -11.92 24.77 4.23
C VAL A 5 -10.90 23.80 4.83
N GLN A 6 -11.14 23.29 6.04
CA GLN A 6 -10.26 22.29 6.64
C GLN A 6 -10.24 20.99 5.84
N ALA A 7 -11.39 20.54 5.36
CA ALA A 7 -11.51 19.36 4.50
C ALA A 7 -10.75 19.56 3.17
N ALA A 8 -10.89 20.72 2.54
CA ALA A 8 -10.16 21.03 1.31
C ALA A 8 -8.64 21.04 1.52
N LEU A 9 -8.15 21.60 2.63
CA LEU A 9 -6.73 21.61 2.97
C LEU A 9 -6.18 20.21 3.28
N ALA A 10 -6.96 19.38 3.98
CA ALA A 10 -6.59 17.99 4.24
C ALA A 10 -6.56 17.14 2.96
N LEU A 11 -7.47 17.42 2.02
CA LEU A 11 -7.54 16.74 0.73
C LEU A 11 -6.40 17.13 -0.21
N LEU A 12 -5.89 18.36 -0.13
CA LEU A 12 -4.97 18.94 -1.10
C LEU A 12 -3.70 18.09 -1.36
N PRO A 13 -2.94 17.61 -0.36
CA PRO A 13 -1.76 16.77 -0.60
C PRO A 13 -2.10 15.43 -1.26
N ILE A 14 -3.25 14.85 -0.89
CA ILE A 14 -3.73 13.55 -1.40
C ILE A 14 -4.17 13.71 -2.86
N ALA A 15 -4.99 14.72 -3.13
CA ALA A 15 -5.46 15.04 -4.46
C ALA A 15 -4.28 15.42 -5.38
N LEU A 16 -3.32 16.20 -4.88
CA LEU A 16 -2.11 16.52 -5.62
C LEU A 16 -1.35 15.24 -6.00
N GLY A 17 -1.08 14.34 -5.06
CA GLY A 17 -0.46 13.05 -5.34
C GLY A 17 -1.21 12.26 -6.41
N GLY A 18 -2.54 12.14 -6.26
CA GLY A 18 -3.40 11.45 -7.23
C GLY A 18 -3.37 12.07 -8.62
N VAL A 19 -3.45 13.41 -8.73
CA VAL A 19 -3.39 14.12 -10.01
C VAL A 19 -2.01 13.96 -10.66
N LEU A 20 -0.92 14.09 -9.90
CA LEU A 20 0.43 13.93 -10.44
C LEU A 20 0.69 12.49 -10.91
N LEU A 21 0.24 11.48 -10.16
CA LEU A 21 0.46 10.06 -10.46
C LEU A 21 -0.49 9.52 -11.55
N VAL A 22 -1.80 9.77 -11.42
CA VAL A 22 -2.82 9.17 -12.29
C VAL A 22 -3.13 10.08 -13.48
N GLY A 23 -3.30 11.38 -13.23
CA GLY A 23 -3.65 12.35 -14.27
C GLY A 23 -2.47 12.67 -15.18
N LEU A 24 -1.34 13.10 -14.59
CA LEU A 24 -0.16 13.54 -15.33
C LEU A 24 0.88 12.43 -15.54
N ARG A 25 0.69 11.25 -14.94
CA ARG A 25 1.58 10.08 -15.07
C ARG A 25 3.04 10.38 -14.72
N ILE A 26 3.25 11.29 -13.77
CA ILE A 26 4.59 11.65 -13.28
C ILE A 26 5.09 10.50 -12.39
N PRO A 27 6.37 10.10 -12.50
CA PRO A 27 6.92 9.06 -11.65
C PRO A 27 6.80 9.43 -10.15
N ALA A 28 6.46 8.43 -9.33
CA ALA A 28 6.30 8.58 -7.88
C ALA A 28 7.49 9.24 -7.19
N ARG A 29 8.71 9.01 -7.71
CA ARG A 29 9.94 9.65 -7.24
C ARG A 29 9.87 11.19 -7.23
N ARG A 30 9.09 11.81 -8.14
CA ARG A 30 8.89 13.27 -8.19
C ARG A 30 7.54 13.68 -7.61
N ALA A 31 6.49 12.89 -7.84
CA ALA A 31 5.15 13.22 -7.37
C ALA A 31 5.01 13.19 -5.84
N MET A 32 5.57 12.18 -5.18
CA MET A 32 5.42 12.00 -3.72
C MET A 32 6.15 13.08 -2.91
N PRO A 33 7.39 13.50 -3.26
CA PRO A 33 8.00 14.66 -2.60
C PRO A 33 7.20 15.94 -2.76
N ALA A 34 6.57 16.18 -3.92
CA ALA A 34 5.72 17.35 -4.13
C ALA A 34 4.48 17.31 -3.22
N ALA A 35 3.83 16.15 -3.09
CA ALA A 35 2.73 15.94 -2.16
C ALA A 35 3.15 16.13 -0.70
N TYR A 36 4.34 15.66 -0.31
CA TYR A 36 4.88 15.88 1.03
C TYR A 36 5.14 17.36 1.32
N VAL A 37 5.75 18.09 0.38
CA VAL A 37 5.97 19.54 0.52
C VAL A 37 4.63 20.27 0.69
N ALA A 38 3.62 19.91 -0.10
CA ALA A 38 2.27 20.46 0.05
C ALA A 38 1.69 20.18 1.45
N ALA A 39 1.85 18.96 1.98
CA ALA A 39 1.42 18.61 3.33
C ALA A 39 2.12 19.44 4.42
N VAL A 40 3.44 19.66 4.29
CA VAL A 40 4.21 20.50 5.23
C VAL A 40 3.75 21.96 5.16
N VAL A 41 3.51 22.49 3.96
CA VAL A 41 2.99 23.85 3.76
C VAL A 41 1.61 24.00 4.41
N VAL A 42 0.72 23.02 4.27
CA VAL A 42 -0.59 23.02 4.93
C VAL A 42 -0.44 22.99 6.46
N ALA A 43 0.39 22.08 6.98
CA ALA A 43 0.59 21.90 8.42
C ALA A 43 1.16 23.15 9.11
N LEU A 44 2.18 23.78 8.52
CA LEU A 44 2.83 24.96 9.11
C LEU A 44 2.07 26.25 8.79
N GLY A 45 1.62 26.42 7.55
CA GLY A 45 1.00 27.65 7.08
C GLY A 45 -0.44 27.85 7.52
N PHE A 46 -1.26 26.79 7.49
CA PHE A 46 -2.70 26.89 7.76
C PHE A 46 -3.08 26.34 9.13
N TRP A 47 -2.52 25.20 9.53
CA TRP A 47 -2.79 24.62 10.85
C TRP A 47 -1.86 25.12 11.96
N ARG A 48 -0.83 25.90 11.61
CA ARG A 48 0.11 26.52 12.55
C ARG A 48 0.69 25.50 13.54
N MET A 49 0.95 24.28 13.06
CA MET A 49 1.55 23.23 13.88
C MET A 49 2.95 23.62 14.31
N ALA A 50 3.35 23.19 15.51
CA ALA A 50 4.73 23.34 15.96
C ALA A 50 5.68 22.62 14.98
N PRO A 51 6.80 23.25 14.55
CA PRO A 51 7.75 22.62 13.65
C PRO A 51 8.29 21.27 14.17
N SER A 52 8.42 21.14 15.50
CA SER A 52 8.78 19.88 16.15
C SER A 52 7.78 18.75 15.88
N ARG A 53 6.48 19.06 15.82
CA ARG A 53 5.43 18.07 15.51
C ARG A 53 5.50 17.62 14.05
N VAL A 54 5.78 18.55 13.13
CA VAL A 54 5.98 18.20 11.71
C VAL A 54 7.22 17.33 11.55
N ALA A 55 8.33 17.70 12.18
CA ALA A 55 9.56 16.89 12.16
C ALA A 55 9.35 15.49 12.74
N ALA A 56 8.65 15.38 13.88
CA ALA A 56 8.31 14.09 14.49
C ALA A 56 7.44 13.23 13.56
N ALA A 57 6.43 13.82 12.91
CA ALA A 57 5.59 13.13 11.94
C ALA A 57 6.38 12.64 10.71
N SER A 58 7.33 13.44 10.22
CA SER A 58 8.21 13.04 9.12
C SER A 58 9.11 11.87 9.51
N ILE A 59 9.67 11.89 10.72
CA ILE A 59 10.46 10.78 11.26
C ILE A 59 9.59 9.52 11.42
N GLN A 60 8.38 9.65 11.95
CA GLN A 60 7.43 8.54 12.02
C GLN A 60 7.12 7.95 10.64
N GLY A 61 6.99 8.80 9.60
CA GLY A 61 6.85 8.36 8.22
C GLY A 61 8.02 7.52 7.71
N LEU A 62 9.25 7.81 8.15
CA LEU A 62 10.43 7.00 7.82
C LEU A 62 10.38 5.62 8.50
N PHE A 63 9.95 5.54 9.76
CA PHE A 63 9.75 4.25 10.44
C PHE A 63 8.69 3.40 9.74
N LEU A 64 7.54 4.00 9.38
CA LEU A 64 6.51 3.31 8.59
C LEU A 64 7.06 2.80 7.24
N THR A 65 7.93 3.59 6.61
CA THR A 65 8.59 3.17 5.37
C THR A 65 9.48 1.95 5.59
N PHE A 66 10.22 1.90 6.70
CA PHE A 66 11.05 0.73 7.05
C PHE A 66 10.21 -0.53 7.26
N ASP A 67 9.08 -0.42 7.97
CA ASP A 67 8.17 -1.55 8.18
C ASP A 67 7.63 -2.09 6.85
N LEU A 68 7.22 -1.19 5.94
CA LEU A 68 6.78 -1.57 4.60
C LEU A 68 7.89 -2.26 3.79
N LEU A 69 9.12 -1.73 3.84
CA LEU A 69 10.27 -2.34 3.17
C LEU A 69 10.58 -3.73 3.73
N PHE A 70 10.45 -3.93 5.04
CA PHE A 70 10.65 -5.23 5.67
C PHE A 70 9.62 -6.26 5.19
N ILE A 71 8.34 -5.86 5.07
CA ILE A 71 7.27 -6.71 4.52
C ILE A 71 7.57 -7.08 3.05
N ILE A 72 7.91 -6.09 2.22
CA ILE A 72 8.22 -6.30 0.80
C ILE A 72 9.45 -7.21 0.66
N PHE A 73 10.48 -6.99 1.47
CA PHE A 73 11.67 -7.83 1.50
C PHE A 73 11.31 -9.29 1.81
N GLY A 74 10.52 -9.54 2.86
CA GLY A 74 10.05 -10.87 3.21
C GLY A 74 9.27 -11.54 2.08
N ALA A 75 8.37 -10.79 1.42
CA ALA A 75 7.59 -11.30 0.30
C ALA A 75 8.47 -11.67 -0.91
N ILE A 76 9.43 -10.81 -1.27
CA ILE A 76 10.35 -11.07 -2.39
C ILE A 76 11.28 -12.24 -2.07
N LEU A 77 11.79 -12.31 -0.84
CA LEU A 77 12.64 -13.42 -0.39
C LEU A 77 11.89 -14.75 -0.46
N LEU A 78 10.64 -14.80 0.03
CA LEU A 78 9.80 -15.97 -0.03
C LEU A 78 9.51 -16.37 -1.48
N LEU A 79 9.16 -15.41 -2.34
CA LEU A 79 8.91 -15.65 -3.75
C LEU A 79 10.13 -16.31 -4.43
N HIS A 80 11.32 -15.70 -4.29
CA HIS A 80 12.54 -16.26 -4.87
C HIS A 80 12.88 -17.63 -4.29
N THR A 81 12.63 -17.84 -2.99
CA THR A 81 12.83 -19.15 -2.35
C THR A 81 11.89 -20.20 -2.94
N LEU A 82 10.62 -19.88 -3.16
CA LEU A 82 9.64 -20.79 -3.77
C LEU A 82 9.94 -21.06 -5.25
N GLU A 83 10.45 -20.07 -5.98
CA GLU A 83 10.87 -20.25 -7.38
C GLU A 83 12.09 -21.19 -7.47
N ARG A 84 13.11 -20.96 -6.63
CA ARG A 84 14.35 -21.75 -6.63
C ARG A 84 14.17 -23.16 -6.08
N SER A 85 13.28 -23.36 -5.11
CA SER A 85 12.95 -24.68 -4.57
C SER A 85 11.96 -25.48 -5.42
N GLY A 86 11.37 -24.88 -6.46
CA GLY A 86 10.31 -25.50 -7.25
C GLY A 86 8.93 -25.52 -6.58
N GLY A 87 8.77 -24.85 -5.42
CA GLY A 87 7.49 -24.69 -4.74
C GLY A 87 6.40 -24.06 -5.61
N VAL A 88 6.74 -23.05 -6.43
CA VAL A 88 5.79 -22.46 -7.39
C VAL A 88 5.27 -23.50 -8.40
N ALA A 89 6.15 -24.39 -8.87
CA ALA A 89 5.77 -25.46 -9.79
C ALA A 89 4.93 -26.54 -9.11
N ALA A 90 5.21 -26.86 -7.84
CA ALA A 90 4.38 -27.76 -7.04
C ALA A 90 2.96 -27.20 -6.86
N ILE A 91 2.83 -25.93 -6.48
CA ILE A 91 1.54 -25.24 -6.35
C ILE A 91 0.76 -25.29 -7.67
N ARG A 92 1.42 -24.94 -8.79
CA ARG A 92 0.79 -24.97 -10.12
C ARG A 92 0.28 -26.37 -10.49
N ARG A 93 1.06 -27.42 -10.23
CA ARG A 93 0.65 -28.81 -10.51
C ARG A 93 -0.58 -29.21 -9.69
N SER A 94 -0.69 -28.79 -8.44
CA SER A 94 -1.88 -29.06 -7.62
C SER A 94 -3.14 -28.44 -8.21
N PHE A 95 -3.09 -27.22 -8.76
CA PHE A 95 -4.25 -26.59 -9.41
C PHE A 95 -4.65 -27.27 -10.72
N HIS A 96 -3.69 -27.70 -11.54
CA HIS A 96 -3.97 -28.50 -12.74
C HIS A 96 -4.64 -29.84 -12.40
N GLY A 97 -4.31 -30.44 -11.26
CA GLY A 97 -4.98 -31.65 -10.77
C GLY A 97 -6.46 -31.47 -10.41
N VAL A 98 -6.91 -30.23 -10.16
CA VAL A 98 -8.33 -29.93 -9.86
C VAL A 98 -9.12 -29.62 -11.13
N SER A 99 -8.58 -28.76 -11.99
CA SER A 99 -9.20 -28.39 -13.26
C SER A 99 -8.17 -27.78 -14.20
N ASP A 100 -8.20 -28.14 -15.48
CA ASP A 100 -7.36 -27.52 -16.51
C ASP A 100 -7.89 -26.16 -17.01
N ASP A 101 -9.13 -25.79 -16.68
CA ASP A 101 -9.68 -24.49 -17.06
C ASP A 101 -9.16 -23.38 -16.13
N ARG A 102 -8.39 -22.44 -16.70
CA ARG A 102 -7.83 -21.29 -15.99
C ARG A 102 -8.90 -20.40 -15.37
N ARG A 103 -10.12 -20.36 -15.92
CA ARG A 103 -11.24 -19.59 -15.37
C ARG A 103 -11.69 -20.19 -14.04
N VAL A 104 -11.84 -21.51 -13.99
CA VAL A 104 -12.21 -22.24 -12.77
C VAL A 104 -11.11 -22.10 -11.72
N GLN A 105 -9.84 -22.21 -12.11
CA GLN A 105 -8.71 -22.00 -11.20
C GLN A 105 -8.73 -20.60 -10.57
N VAL A 106 -8.98 -19.55 -11.36
CA VAL A 106 -9.06 -18.17 -10.85
C VAL A 106 -10.20 -18.01 -9.84
N VAL A 107 -11.37 -18.61 -10.09
CA VAL A 107 -12.50 -18.58 -9.15
C VAL A 107 -12.14 -19.28 -7.84
N ILE A 108 -11.50 -20.45 -7.89
CA ILE A 108 -11.04 -21.18 -6.70
C ILE A 108 -10.02 -20.36 -5.91
N VAL A 109 -9.02 -19.78 -6.59
CA VAL A 109 -8.00 -18.95 -5.95
C VAL A 109 -8.65 -17.73 -5.30
N ALA A 110 -9.51 -17.00 -6.02
CA ALA A 110 -10.18 -15.82 -5.50
C ALA A 110 -11.05 -16.13 -4.27
N TRP A 111 -11.79 -17.26 -4.31
CA TRP A 111 -12.63 -17.71 -3.20
C TRP A 111 -11.80 -18.09 -1.97
N LEU A 112 -10.76 -18.91 -2.15
CA LEU A 112 -9.90 -19.36 -1.05
C LEU A 112 -9.01 -18.25 -0.48
N PHE A 113 -8.61 -17.29 -1.31
CA PHE A 113 -7.79 -16.16 -0.87
C PHE A 113 -8.55 -15.29 0.14
N GLY A 114 -9.85 -15.07 -0.05
CA GLY A 114 -10.70 -14.39 0.93
C GLY A 114 -10.67 -15.06 2.29
N SER A 115 -10.94 -16.37 2.34
CA SER A 115 -10.89 -17.15 3.59
C SER A 115 -9.49 -17.22 4.21
N PHE A 116 -8.44 -17.24 3.38
CA PHE A 116 -7.06 -17.21 3.86
C PHE A 116 -6.71 -15.88 4.53
N ILE A 117 -7.10 -14.75 3.92
CA ILE A 117 -6.84 -13.41 4.47
C ILE A 117 -7.62 -13.22 5.78
N GLU A 118 -8.88 -13.65 5.85
CA GLU A 118 -9.68 -13.62 7.07
C GLU A 118 -9.07 -14.49 8.20
N GLY A 119 -8.50 -15.65 7.84
CA GLY A 119 -7.76 -16.50 8.77
C GLY A 119 -6.43 -15.90 9.24
N ALA A 120 -5.70 -15.21 8.35
CA ALA A 120 -4.41 -14.59 8.65
C ALA A 120 -4.53 -13.28 9.44
N ALA A 121 -5.62 -12.53 9.25
CA ALA A 121 -5.95 -11.35 10.06
C ALA A 121 -6.30 -11.72 11.52
N GLY A 122 -6.77 -12.95 11.74
CA GLY A 122 -7.18 -13.49 13.03
C GLY A 122 -8.56 -12.96 13.44
N PHE A 123 -9.41 -13.83 13.98
CA PHE A 123 -10.75 -13.51 14.56
C PHE A 123 -11.94 -13.31 13.60
N GLY A 124 -11.93 -13.83 12.37
CA GLY A 124 -13.14 -13.83 11.53
C GLY A 124 -13.66 -12.42 11.17
N THR A 125 -12.77 -11.43 11.20
CA THR A 125 -13.04 -10.09 10.70
C THR A 125 -12.71 -10.04 9.21
N PRO A 126 -13.65 -9.63 8.34
CA PRO A 126 -13.36 -9.42 6.94
C PRO A 126 -12.30 -8.32 6.81
N ALA A 127 -11.22 -8.60 6.08
CA ALA A 127 -10.17 -7.64 5.77
C ALA A 127 -10.63 -6.58 4.76
#